data_AF-A0A1T3WFU8-F1
#
_entry.id   AF-A0A1T3WFU8-F1
#
_cell.length_a   1.000
_cell.length_b   1.000
_cell.length_c   1.000
_cell.angle_alpha   90.00
_cell.angle_beta   90.00
_cell.angle_gamma   90.00
#
_symmetry.space_group_name_H-M   'P 1'
#
loop_
_entity.id
_entity.type
_entity.pdbx_description
1 polymer ?
#
loop_
_entity_poly.entity_id
_entity_poly.type
_entity_poly.pdbx_seq_one_letter_code
_entity_poly.pdbx_strand_id
1 'polypeptide(L)'
;MTDTPVCVLGLGLIGGSLMRAAAAAGREVFGYNRSVDGVKAAQFDGYDATTAIDAALSRAADSGALIVLAVPMPALGSMLSHVRAHAPDCPLTDVISVKGPVLAQVEAAGLRPRFVGWHP
;
A
#
# COMPACT_ATOMS: atom_id res chain seq x y z
N MET A 1 -14.73 1.48 -17.90
CA MET A 1 -13.61 2.05 -17.14
C MET A 1 -13.10 0.96 -16.24
N THR A 2 -11.93 0.40 -16.52
CA THR A 2 -11.27 -0.54 -15.60
C THR A 2 -10.73 0.31 -14.45
N ASP A 3 -11.36 0.19 -13.29
CA ASP A 3 -10.92 0.91 -12.10
C ASP A 3 -9.50 0.43 -11.70
N THR A 4 -8.58 1.38 -11.50
CA THR A 4 -7.19 1.08 -11.13
C THR A 4 -7.14 0.15 -9.90
N PRO A 5 -6.41 -0.99 -9.97
CA PRO A 5 -6.24 -1.89 -8.83
C PRO A 5 -5.60 -1.19 -7.64
N VAL A 6 -5.85 -1.69 -6.44
CA VAL A 6 -5.31 -1.10 -5.20
C VAL A 6 -4.40 -2.12 -4.50
N CYS A 7 -3.16 -1.71 -4.22
CA CYS A 7 -2.20 -2.46 -3.42
C CYS A 7 -2.04 -1.81 -2.04
N VAL A 8 -2.50 -2.48 -0.98
CA VAL A 8 -2.43 -1.94 0.38
C VAL A 8 -1.24 -2.52 1.14
N LEU A 9 -0.30 -1.67 1.56
CA LEU A 9 0.84 -2.06 2.38
C LEU A 9 0.54 -1.75 3.85
N GLY A 10 0.21 -2.79 4.61
CA GLY A 10 -0.21 -2.71 6.02
C GLY A 10 -1.71 -2.92 6.18
N LEU A 11 -2.12 -4.08 6.70
CA LEU A 11 -3.53 -4.45 6.88
C LEU A 11 -4.00 -4.30 8.34
N GLY A 12 -3.67 -3.15 8.94
CA GLY A 12 -4.18 -2.75 10.26
C GLY A 12 -5.58 -2.16 10.18
N LEU A 13 -5.93 -1.27 11.13
CA LEU A 13 -7.25 -0.60 11.14
C LEU A 13 -7.52 0.11 9.80
N ILE A 14 -6.68 1.07 9.41
CA ILE A 14 -6.91 1.87 8.21
C ILE A 14 -6.80 1.04 6.94
N GLY A 15 -5.69 0.30 6.76
CA GLY A 15 -5.46 -0.47 5.54
C GLY A 15 -6.41 -1.65 5.37
N GLY A 16 -6.77 -2.35 6.46
CA GLY A 16 -7.78 -3.41 6.43
C GLY A 16 -9.15 -2.86 6.07
N SER A 17 -9.60 -1.76 6.70
CA SER A 17 -10.86 -1.11 6.34
C SER A 17 -10.89 -0.63 4.89
N LEU A 18 -9.77 -0.07 4.39
CA LEU A 18 -9.65 0.35 2.99
C LEU A 18 -9.72 -0.82 2.01
N MET A 19 -9.07 -1.95 2.32
CA MET A 19 -9.16 -3.18 1.54
C MET A 19 -10.61 -3.66 1.43
N ARG A 20 -11.34 -3.72 2.54
CA ARG A 20 -12.76 -4.11 2.54
C ARG A 20 -13.62 -3.15 1.74
N ALA A 21 -13.40 -1.84 1.89
CA ALA A 21 -14.16 -0.82 1.16
C ALA A 21 -13.88 -0.86 -0.35
N ALA A 22 -12.61 -1.04 -0.76
CA ALA A 22 -12.24 -1.15 -2.16
C ALA A 22 -12.85 -2.40 -2.81
N ALA A 23 -12.80 -3.55 -2.13
CA ALA A 23 -13.44 -4.78 -2.59
C ALA A 23 -14.96 -4.62 -2.71
N ALA A 24 -15.61 -4.02 -1.71
CA ALA A 24 -17.06 -3.75 -1.73
C ALA A 24 -17.47 -2.79 -2.86
N ALA A 25 -16.57 -1.90 -3.27
CA ALA A 25 -16.76 -1.01 -4.42
C ALA A 25 -16.49 -1.69 -5.78
N GLY A 26 -16.16 -2.98 -5.80
CA GLY A 26 -15.89 -3.75 -7.02
C GLY A 26 -14.49 -3.51 -7.62
N ARG A 27 -13.55 -2.95 -6.86
CA ARG A 27 -12.16 -2.80 -7.29
C ARG A 27 -11.36 -4.07 -7.03
N GLU A 28 -10.44 -4.39 -7.94
CA GLU A 28 -9.38 -5.35 -7.62
C GLU A 28 -8.51 -4.76 -6.50
N VAL A 29 -8.35 -5.54 -5.43
CA VAL A 29 -7.55 -5.14 -4.27
C VAL A 29 -6.76 -6.33 -3.74
N PHE A 30 -5.51 -6.07 -3.43
CA PHE A 30 -4.62 -7.02 -2.78
C PHE A 30 -3.71 -6.27 -1.80
N GLY A 31 -3.04 -6.98 -0.91
CA GLY A 31 -2.24 -6.30 0.10
C GLY A 31 -1.16 -7.13 0.76
N TYR A 32 -0.27 -6.41 1.43
CA TYR A 32 0.80 -6.96 2.23
C TYR A 32 0.53 -6.69 3.71
N ASN A 33 0.80 -7.69 4.56
CA ASN A 33 0.98 -7.45 5.99
C ASN A 33 2.17 -8.26 6.51
N ARG A 34 2.89 -7.67 7.46
CA ARG A 34 4.03 -8.34 8.11
C ARG A 34 3.58 -9.49 9.01
N SER A 35 2.41 -9.36 9.64
CA SER A 35 1.87 -10.38 10.54
C SER A 35 1.27 -11.53 9.75
N VAL A 36 1.83 -12.73 9.92
CA VAL A 36 1.29 -13.98 9.34
C VAL A 36 -0.16 -14.20 9.77
N ASP A 37 -0.48 -13.96 11.04
CA ASP A 37 -1.84 -14.13 11.56
C ASP A 37 -2.81 -13.12 10.93
N GLY A 38 -2.35 -11.88 10.71
CA GLY A 38 -3.14 -10.87 10.02
C GLY A 38 -3.42 -11.25 8.55
N VAL A 39 -2.43 -11.82 7.86
CA VAL A 39 -2.62 -12.33 6.49
C VAL A 39 -3.59 -13.51 6.46
N LYS A 40 -3.44 -14.49 7.36
CA LYS A 40 -4.35 -15.63 7.45
C LYS A 40 -5.78 -15.20 7.75
N ALA A 41 -5.99 -14.23 8.63
CA ALA A 41 -7.31 -13.68 8.92
C ALA A 41 -7.93 -13.00 7.69
N ALA A 42 -7.15 -12.21 6.96
CA ALA A 42 -7.62 -11.59 5.71
C ALA A 42 -7.98 -12.64 4.65
N GLN A 43 -7.14 -13.66 4.47
CA GLN A 43 -7.39 -14.76 3.53
C GLN A 43 -8.62 -15.59 3.93
N PHE A 44 -8.81 -15.86 5.21
CA PHE A 44 -9.99 -16.55 5.73
C PHE A 44 -11.28 -15.78 5.42
N ASP A 45 -11.23 -14.45 5.50
CA ASP A 45 -12.33 -13.56 5.13
C ASP A 45 -12.48 -13.37 3.59
N GLY A 46 -11.67 -14.06 2.79
CA GLY A 46 -11.73 -14.03 1.32
C GLY A 46 -10.94 -12.90 0.64
N TYR A 47 -10.06 -12.20 1.37
CA TYR A 47 -9.23 -11.13 0.81
C TYR A 47 -7.87 -11.63 0.34
N ASP A 48 -7.37 -11.01 -0.72
CA ASP A 48 -6.04 -11.29 -1.29
C ASP A 48 -4.95 -10.58 -0.48
N ALA A 49 -4.32 -11.32 0.43
CA ALA A 49 -3.26 -10.83 1.30
C ALA A 49 -2.02 -11.74 1.26
N THR A 50 -0.84 -11.14 1.40
CA THR A 50 0.44 -11.86 1.41
C THR A 50 1.41 -11.30 2.46
N THR A 51 2.37 -12.12 2.87
CA THR A 51 3.53 -11.70 3.67
C THR A 51 4.76 -11.40 2.80
N ALA A 52 4.67 -11.57 1.48
CA ALA A 52 5.76 -11.31 0.54
C ALA A 52 5.62 -9.91 -0.07
N ILE A 53 6.27 -8.91 0.56
CA ILE A 53 6.19 -7.51 0.12
C ILE A 53 6.69 -7.31 -1.32
N ASP A 54 7.81 -7.92 -1.70
CA ASP A 54 8.39 -7.76 -3.03
C ASP A 54 7.49 -8.36 -4.12
N ALA A 55 6.79 -9.46 -3.81
CA ALA A 55 5.81 -10.07 -4.72
C ALA A 55 4.55 -9.19 -4.87
N ALA A 56 4.06 -8.60 -3.77
CA ALA A 56 2.95 -7.65 -3.83
C ALA A 56 3.31 -6.41 -4.65
N LEU A 57 4.52 -5.86 -4.48
CA LEU A 57 4.98 -4.69 -5.21
C LEU A 57 5.24 -5.00 -6.69
N SER A 58 5.82 -6.15 -7.01
CA SER A 58 6.01 -6.58 -8.41
C SER A 58 4.66 -6.69 -9.12
N ARG A 59 3.66 -7.30 -8.47
CA ARG A 59 2.28 -7.32 -9.00
C ARG A 59 1.69 -5.92 -9.15
N ALA A 60 1.95 -5.01 -8.21
CA ALA A 60 1.50 -3.62 -8.31
C ALA A 60 2.11 -2.92 -9.53
N ALA A 61 3.39 -3.15 -9.81
CA ALA A 61 4.06 -2.64 -11.01
C ALA A 61 3.45 -3.21 -12.29
N ASP A 62 3.24 -4.52 -12.36
CA ASP A 62 2.68 -5.20 -13.54
C ASP A 62 1.25 -4.76 -13.86
N SER A 63 0.44 -4.49 -12.82
CA SER A 63 -0.96 -4.10 -12.95
C SER A 63 -1.20 -2.59 -12.96
N GLY A 64 -0.17 -1.77 -12.73
CA GLY A 64 -0.31 -0.32 -12.59
C GLY A 64 -1.16 0.09 -11.37
N ALA A 65 -1.09 -0.67 -10.28
CA ALA A 65 -1.93 -0.46 -9.10
C ALA A 65 -1.56 0.83 -8.34
N LEU A 66 -2.56 1.42 -7.67
CA LEU A 66 -2.36 2.44 -6.65
C LEU A 66 -1.81 1.79 -5.38
N ILE A 67 -0.61 2.20 -4.97
CA ILE A 67 0.01 1.74 -3.73
C ILE A 67 -0.42 2.66 -2.58
N VAL A 68 -0.99 2.05 -1.53
CA VAL A 68 -1.39 2.74 -0.30
C VAL A 68 -0.49 2.31 0.86
N LEU A 69 0.29 3.25 1.38
CA LEU A 69 1.14 3.07 2.57
C LEU A 69 0.31 3.23 3.84
N ALA A 70 -0.22 2.12 4.34
CA ALA A 70 -1.01 2.03 5.57
C ALA A 70 -0.18 1.53 6.76
N VAL A 71 1.02 2.10 6.92
CA VAL A 71 1.98 1.78 7.98
C VAL A 71 2.17 2.96 8.93
N PRO A 72 2.61 2.74 10.18
CA PRO A 72 2.96 3.84 11.07
C PRO A 72 4.26 4.53 10.59
N MET A 73 4.44 5.80 10.98
CA MET A 73 5.57 6.62 10.53
C MET A 73 6.96 5.97 10.69
N PRO A 74 7.29 5.25 11.78
CA PRO A 74 8.60 4.61 11.92
C PRO A 74 8.90 3.54 10.86
N ALA A 75 7.88 2.96 10.22
CA ALA A 75 8.04 1.95 9.18
C ALA A 75 8.10 2.54 7.75
N LEU A 76 7.80 3.84 7.57
CA LEU A 76 7.66 4.46 6.26
C LEU A 76 8.92 4.33 5.40
N GLY A 77 10.09 4.69 5.93
CA GLY A 77 11.34 4.68 5.16
C GLY A 77 11.70 3.29 4.58
N SER A 78 11.45 2.22 5.34
CA SER A 78 11.63 0.85 4.85
C SER A 78 10.66 0.53 3.72
N MET A 79 9.37 0.90 3.86
CA MET A 79 8.39 0.68 2.80
C MET A 79 8.72 1.47 1.52
N LEU A 80 9.13 2.73 1.65
CA LEU A 80 9.55 3.55 0.51
C LEU A 80 10.75 2.93 -0.22
N SER A 81 11.67 2.29 0.51
CA SER A 81 12.82 1.59 -0.09
C SER A 81 12.37 0.40 -0.95
N HIS A 82 11.40 -0.40 -0.47
CA HIS A 82 10.82 -1.49 -1.27
C HIS A 82 10.05 -0.95 -2.48
N VAL A 83 9.21 0.08 -2.30
CA VAL A 83 8.46 0.71 -3.41
C VAL A 83 9.42 1.22 -4.48
N ARG A 84 10.52 1.89 -4.07
CA ARG A 84 11.52 2.39 -5.01
C ARG A 84 12.21 1.27 -5.79
N ALA A 85 12.45 0.12 -5.17
CA ALA A 85 13.11 -1.01 -5.82
C ALA A 85 12.20 -1.78 -6.79
N HIS A 86 10.91 -1.93 -6.46
CA HIS A 86 10.02 -2.86 -7.16
C HIS A 86 8.90 -2.19 -7.96
N ALA A 87 8.49 -0.97 -7.60
CA ALA A 87 7.34 -0.29 -8.20
C ALA A 87 7.51 1.26 -8.23
N PRO A 88 8.64 1.80 -8.72
CA PRO A 88 8.93 3.24 -8.63
C PRO A 88 8.00 4.12 -9.47
N ASP A 89 7.33 3.54 -10.48
CA ASP A 89 6.43 4.26 -11.39
C ASP A 89 4.95 4.18 -11.00
N CYS A 90 4.61 3.35 -10.02
CA CYS A 90 3.24 3.23 -9.54
C CYS A 90 2.79 4.51 -8.81
N PRO A 91 1.51 4.91 -8.97
CA PRO A 91 0.94 5.96 -8.14
C PRO A 91 0.99 5.54 -6.66
N LEU A 92 1.35 6.48 -5.79
CA LEU A 92 1.64 6.23 -4.38
C LEU A 92 0.88 7.22 -3.49
N THR A 93 0.29 6.71 -2.41
CA THR A 93 -0.32 7.53 -1.35
C THR A 93 0.02 6.96 0.02
N ASP A 94 -0.14 7.76 1.07
CA ASP A 94 -0.05 7.34 2.47
C ASP A 94 -1.34 7.65 3.23
N VAL A 95 -1.43 7.14 4.47
CA VAL A 95 -2.56 7.38 5.40
C VAL A 95 -2.12 7.95 6.77
N ILE A 96 -0.85 8.31 6.90
CA ILE A 96 -0.16 8.71 8.14
C ILE A 96 -0.66 10.09 8.61
N SER A 97 -0.81 10.35 9.90
CA SER A 97 -1.41 11.62 10.35
C SER A 97 -0.59 12.88 10.09
N VAL A 98 0.73 12.77 9.97
CA VAL A 98 1.62 13.93 9.76
C VAL A 98 2.11 13.97 8.32
N LYS A 99 2.00 15.12 7.64
CA LYS A 99 2.29 15.23 6.18
C LYS A 99 3.66 15.80 5.84
N GLY A 100 4.16 16.79 6.59
CA GLY A 100 5.50 17.34 6.37
C GLY A 100 6.61 16.27 6.47
N PRO A 101 6.68 15.49 7.57
CA PRO A 101 7.67 14.42 7.70
C PRO A 101 7.55 13.31 6.66
N VAL A 102 6.32 13.00 6.22
CA VAL A 102 6.09 11.99 5.17
C VAL A 102 6.61 12.49 3.83
N LEU A 103 6.26 13.73 3.45
CA LEU A 103 6.72 14.32 2.19
C LEU A 103 8.25 14.36 2.12
N ALA A 104 8.92 14.74 3.21
CA ALA A 104 10.38 14.75 3.28
C ALA A 104 11.00 13.35 3.02
N GLN A 105 10.41 12.28 3.57
CA GLN A 105 10.89 10.91 3.32
C GLN A 105 10.61 10.45 1.88
N VAL A 106 9.45 10.81 1.32
CA VAL A 106 9.11 10.50 -0.07
C VAL A 106 10.05 11.20 -1.06
N GLU A 107 10.39 12.46 -0.80
CA GLU A 107 11.34 13.22 -1.60
C GLU A 107 12.74 12.62 -1.52
N ALA A 108 13.20 12.26 -0.31
CA ALA A 108 14.48 11.56 -0.12
C ALA A 108 14.54 10.20 -0.84
N ALA A 109 13.41 9.49 -0.94
CA ALA A 109 13.29 8.24 -1.71
C ALA A 109 13.18 8.46 -3.24
N GLY A 110 13.05 9.71 -3.69
CA GLY A 110 12.86 10.08 -5.09
C GLY A 110 11.52 9.64 -5.69
N LEU A 111 10.48 9.48 -4.86
CA LEU A 111 9.14 9.01 -5.27
C LEU A 111 8.13 10.15 -5.42
N ARG A 112 8.56 11.41 -5.19
CA ARG A 112 7.70 12.61 -5.22
C ARG A 112 6.84 12.77 -6.48
N PRO A 113 7.31 12.48 -7.71
CA PRO A 113 6.49 12.64 -8.92
C PRO A 113 5.26 11.72 -8.99
N ARG A 114 5.27 10.61 -8.24
CA ARG A 114 4.16 9.63 -8.20
C ARG A 114 3.32 9.73 -6.93
N PHE A 115 3.69 10.61 -6.01
CA PHE A 115 3.11 10.64 -4.67
C PHE A 115 2.04 11.72 -4.51
N VAL A 116 0.91 11.32 -3.92
CA VAL A 116 -0.14 12.20 -3.42
C VAL A 116 -0.39 11.87 -1.95
N GLY A 117 -0.18 12.82 -1.05
CA GLY A 117 -0.43 12.61 0.38
C GLY A 117 -1.93 12.63 0.70
N TRP A 118 -2.38 11.73 1.58
CA TRP A 118 -3.77 11.66 2.05
C TRP A 118 -3.81 11.38 3.56
N HIS A 119 -4.85 11.82 4.26
CA HIS A 119 -5.02 11.57 5.69
C HIS A 119 -6.52 11.42 6.01
N PRO A 120 -6.98 10.24 6.49
CA PRO A 120 -8.33 10.04 6.98
C PRO A 120 -8.55 10.59 8.39
#